data_AF-I4KD89-F1
#
_entry.id   AF-I4KD89-F1
#
_cell.length_a   1.000
_cell.length_b   1.000
_cell.length_c   1.000
_cell.angle_alpha   90.00
_cell.angle_beta   90.00
_cell.angle_gamma   90.00
#
_symmetry.space_group_name_H-M   'P 1'
#
loop_
_entity.id
_entity.type
_entity.pdbx_description
1 polymer ?
#
loop_
_entity_poly.entity_id
_entity_poly.type
_entity_poly.pdbx_seq_one_letter_code
_entity_poly.pdbx_strand_id
1 'polypeptide(L)'
;MAVPLMPPGVSTLENMAISQSKRIHLKPGSAFAYSWFESQVRAAGPWSYKKQRRQYEAFGNFNYGATGTVLGIPENVLLRAAGVAQTIARTTRPDFGSWWGGEPFGDDPRDQYWIRRGIEYAISQGH
;
A
#
# COMPACT_ATOMS: atom_id res chain seq x y z
N MET A 1 16.51 6.45 -1.27
CA MET A 1 15.66 6.27 -0.07
C MET A 1 15.90 4.88 0.49
N ALA A 2 15.89 4.69 1.82
CA ALA A 2 16.07 3.37 2.42
C ALA A 2 14.75 2.59 2.41
N VAL A 3 14.77 1.36 1.88
CA VAL A 3 13.65 0.42 1.93
C VAL A 3 13.62 -0.22 3.33
N PRO A 4 12.46 -0.34 4.00
CA PRO A 4 12.36 -0.99 5.32
C PRO A 4 12.69 -2.48 5.24
N LEU A 5 12.90 -3.11 6.41
CA LEU A 5 13.23 -4.53 6.52
C LEU A 5 12.21 -5.39 5.78
N MET A 6 12.68 -6.12 4.76
CA MET A 6 11.86 -6.99 3.92
C MET A 6 12.02 -8.46 4.30
N PRO A 7 11.00 -9.31 4.07
CA PRO A 7 11.17 -10.74 4.23
C PRO A 7 12.20 -11.33 3.26
N PRO A 8 12.89 -12.42 3.63
CA PRO A 8 13.79 -13.12 2.71
C PRO A 8 13.08 -13.54 1.42
N GLY A 9 13.71 -13.29 0.27
CA GLY A 9 13.17 -13.66 -1.05
C GLY A 9 12.08 -12.75 -1.60
N VAL A 10 11.80 -11.60 -0.95
CA VAL A 10 10.85 -10.59 -1.45
C VAL A 10 11.62 -9.40 -2.03
N SER A 11 11.20 -8.91 -3.20
CA SER A 11 11.78 -7.74 -3.85
C SER A 11 10.70 -6.69 -4.16
N THR A 12 10.91 -5.46 -3.70
CA THR A 12 10.03 -4.33 -4.07
C THR A 12 10.03 -4.10 -5.57
N LEU A 13 11.19 -4.21 -6.24
CA LEU A 13 11.30 -3.99 -7.68
C LEU A 13 10.51 -5.02 -8.48
N GLU A 14 10.51 -6.29 -8.05
CA GLU A 14 9.69 -7.33 -8.68
C GLU A 14 8.19 -7.05 -8.50
N ASN A 15 7.77 -6.66 -7.30
CA ASN A 15 6.37 -6.29 -7.06
C ASN A 15 5.93 -5.07 -7.89
N MET A 16 6.81 -4.08 -8.05
CA MET A 16 6.59 -2.94 -8.94
C MET A 16 6.49 -3.38 -10.40
N ALA A 17 7.36 -4.29 -10.86
CA ALA A 17 7.29 -4.83 -12.22
C ALA A 17 5.98 -5.58 -12.48
N ILE A 18 5.48 -6.36 -11.51
CA ILE A 18 4.16 -7.01 -11.57
C ILE A 18 3.05 -5.96 -11.69
N SER A 19 3.12 -4.88 -10.91
CA SER A 19 2.16 -3.77 -10.95
C SER A 19 2.17 -3.04 -12.29
N GLN A 20 3.36 -2.82 -12.85
CA GLN A 20 3.56 -2.17 -14.15
C GLN A 20 2.97 -3.02 -15.28
N SER A 21 3.24 -4.34 -15.28
CA SER A 21 2.63 -5.27 -16.22
C SER A 21 1.10 -5.18 -16.16
N LYS A 22 0.52 -5.12 -14.95
CA LYS A 22 -0.93 -5.03 -14.78
C LYS A 22 -1.50 -3.69 -15.21
N ARG A 23 -0.78 -2.57 -15.02
CA ARG A 23 -1.17 -1.26 -15.55
C ARG A 23 -1.31 -1.24 -17.07
N ILE A 24 -0.51 -2.01 -17.79
CA ILE A 24 -0.61 -2.12 -19.26
C ILE A 24 -1.91 -2.80 -19.68
N HIS A 25 -2.41 -3.74 -18.86
CA HIS A 25 -3.60 -4.54 -19.17
C HIS A 25 -4.89 -4.02 -18.53
N LEU A 26 -4.80 -3.24 -17.45
CA LEU A 26 -5.93 -2.72 -16.70
C LEU A 26 -5.92 -1.20 -16.76
N LYS A 27 -7.05 -0.60 -17.16
CA LYS A 27 -7.20 0.86 -17.16
C LYS A 27 -6.97 1.40 -15.73
N PRO A 28 -6.04 2.34 -15.52
CA PRO A 28 -5.85 3.00 -14.22
C PRO A 28 -7.16 3.58 -13.68
N GLY A 29 -7.39 3.41 -12.38
CA GLY A 29 -8.62 3.86 -11.71
C GLY A 29 -9.90 3.05 -12.04
N SER A 30 -9.80 1.98 -12.85
CA SER A 30 -10.95 1.09 -13.09
C SER A 30 -11.23 0.18 -11.90
N ALA A 31 -12.48 -0.28 -11.79
CA ALA A 31 -12.87 -1.27 -10.77
C ALA A 31 -12.04 -2.57 -10.87
N PHE A 32 -11.64 -2.97 -12.08
CA PHE A 32 -10.77 -4.13 -12.29
C PHE A 32 -9.35 -3.90 -11.76
N ALA A 33 -8.78 -2.70 -11.95
CA ALA A 33 -7.48 -2.34 -11.38
C ALA A 33 -7.52 -2.37 -9.84
N TYR A 34 -8.54 -1.78 -9.24
CA TYR A 34 -8.71 -1.79 -7.78
C TYR A 34 -8.96 -3.19 -7.22
N SER A 35 -9.82 -3.98 -7.87
CA SER A 35 -10.10 -5.37 -7.47
C SER A 35 -8.86 -6.25 -7.54
N TRP A 36 -8.08 -6.13 -8.62
CA TRP A 36 -6.80 -6.83 -8.71
C TRP A 36 -5.84 -6.38 -7.61
N PHE A 37 -5.68 -5.08 -7.38
CA PHE A 37 -4.78 -4.56 -6.35
C PHE A 37 -5.17 -5.02 -4.95
N GLU A 38 -6.45 -4.94 -4.59
CA GLU A 38 -7.00 -5.43 -3.32
C GLU A 38 -6.66 -6.92 -3.13
N SER A 39 -6.82 -7.74 -4.17
CA SER A 39 -6.49 -9.17 -4.10
C SER A 39 -5.01 -9.44 -3.76
N GLN A 40 -4.10 -8.51 -4.11
CA GLN A 40 -2.68 -8.64 -3.79
C GLN A 40 -2.37 -8.27 -2.34
N VAL A 41 -3.02 -7.23 -1.80
CA VAL A 41 -2.64 -6.60 -0.52
C VAL A 41 -3.50 -7.05 0.68
N ARG A 42 -4.68 -7.63 0.43
CA ARG A 42 -5.62 -8.09 1.47
C ARG A 42 -5.03 -9.13 2.41
N ALA A 43 -5.74 -9.45 3.49
CA ALA A 43 -5.35 -10.39 4.56
C ALA A 43 -5.31 -11.89 4.13
N ALA A 44 -4.66 -12.19 3.01
CA ALA A 44 -4.29 -13.49 2.44
C ALA A 44 -3.63 -13.32 1.06
N GLY A 45 -3.49 -12.09 0.57
CA GLY A 45 -2.87 -11.81 -0.71
C GLY A 45 -1.35 -12.02 -0.66
N PRO A 46 -0.72 -12.20 -1.85
CA PRO A 46 0.73 -12.35 -2.00
C PRO A 46 1.58 -11.28 -1.30
N TRP A 47 1.06 -10.07 -1.11
CA TRP A 47 1.77 -8.95 -0.48
C TRP A 47 1.36 -8.70 0.97
N SER A 48 0.69 -9.67 1.60
CA SER A 48 0.32 -9.63 3.03
C SER A 48 1.49 -10.08 3.91
N TYR A 49 2.48 -9.21 4.12
CA TYR A 49 3.69 -9.56 4.88
C TYR A 49 3.49 -9.58 6.40
N LYS A 50 2.45 -8.91 6.92
CA LYS A 50 2.08 -8.94 8.35
C LYS A 50 1.82 -10.37 8.87
N LYS A 51 1.45 -11.33 7.99
CA LYS A 51 1.27 -12.74 8.35
C LYS A 51 2.57 -13.46 8.70
N GLN A 52 3.70 -13.04 8.14
CA GLN A 52 4.98 -13.71 8.37
C GLN A 52 5.57 -13.29 9.71
N ARG A 53 5.70 -11.98 9.93
CA ARG A 53 6.18 -11.37 11.19
C ARG A 53 5.68 -9.93 11.28
N ARG A 54 5.37 -9.45 12.49
CA ARG A 54 5.03 -8.03 12.74
C ARG A 54 6.13 -7.06 12.31
N GLN A 55 7.39 -7.49 12.32
CA GLN A 55 8.54 -6.66 11.91
C GLN A 55 8.50 -6.22 10.43
N TYR A 56 7.66 -6.84 9.59
CA TYR A 56 7.51 -6.50 8.17
C TYR A 56 6.32 -5.58 7.87
N GLU A 57 5.64 -5.06 8.91
CA GLU A 57 4.52 -4.12 8.78
C GLU A 57 4.92 -2.86 7.99
N ALA A 58 6.04 -2.24 8.36
CA ALA A 58 6.61 -1.10 7.63
C ALA A 58 6.85 -1.41 6.14
N PHE A 59 7.37 -2.60 5.85
CA PHE A 59 7.60 -3.03 4.47
C PHE A 59 6.31 -3.29 3.70
N GLY A 60 5.28 -3.85 4.32
CA GLY A 60 3.96 -4.00 3.69
C GLY A 60 3.36 -2.66 3.28
N ASN A 61 3.41 -1.67 4.18
CA ASN A 61 2.92 -0.32 3.91
C ASN A 61 3.74 0.40 2.83
N PHE A 62 5.07 0.25 2.88
CA PHE A 62 5.95 0.75 1.83
C PHE A 62 5.68 0.11 0.46
N ASN A 63 5.55 -1.22 0.42
CA ASN A 63 5.26 -1.95 -0.80
C ASN A 63 3.88 -1.57 -1.36
N TYR A 64 2.87 -1.41 -0.51
CA TYR A 64 1.54 -0.93 -0.86
C TYR A 64 1.59 0.44 -1.57
N GLY A 65 2.30 1.41 -0.99
CA GLY A 65 2.49 2.74 -1.61
C GLY A 65 3.18 2.66 -2.96
N ALA A 66 4.29 1.91 -3.05
CA ALA A 66 5.07 1.77 -4.28
C ALA A 66 4.27 1.10 -5.40
N THR A 67 3.73 -0.09 -5.14
CA THR A 67 2.98 -0.88 -6.13
C THR A 67 1.68 -0.20 -6.57
N GLY A 68 0.96 0.43 -5.64
CA GLY A 68 -0.26 1.19 -5.94
C GLY A 68 0.00 2.39 -6.84
N THR A 69 1.09 3.12 -6.59
CA THR A 69 1.54 4.23 -7.44
C THR A 69 1.88 3.75 -8.85
N VAL A 70 2.65 2.67 -8.96
CA VAL A 70 2.99 2.07 -10.25
C VAL A 70 1.73 1.65 -11.02
N LEU A 71 0.74 1.05 -10.34
CA LEU A 71 -0.54 0.69 -10.95
C LEU A 71 -1.36 1.91 -11.43
N GLY A 72 -1.04 3.10 -10.93
CA GLY A 72 -1.71 4.35 -11.27
C GLY A 72 -2.86 4.72 -10.33
N ILE A 73 -2.80 4.24 -9.08
CA ILE A 73 -3.72 4.66 -8.03
C ILE A 73 -3.24 6.01 -7.46
N PRO A 74 -4.08 7.04 -7.41
CA PRO A 74 -3.72 8.32 -6.81
C PRO A 74 -3.35 8.19 -5.32
N GLU A 75 -2.38 8.99 -4.86
CA GLU A 75 -1.91 9.00 -3.46
C GLU A 75 -3.07 9.12 -2.46
N ASN A 76 -3.97 10.07 -2.65
CA ASN A 76 -5.11 10.28 -1.76
C ASN A 76 -6.05 9.06 -1.68
N VAL A 77 -6.14 8.26 -2.74
CA VAL A 77 -6.91 7.01 -2.76
C VAL A 77 -6.18 5.93 -1.96
N LEU A 78 -4.86 5.81 -2.12
CA LEU A 78 -4.02 4.87 -1.35
C LEU A 78 -4.11 5.15 0.16
N LEU A 79 -3.91 6.40 0.56
CA LEU A 79 -3.90 6.80 1.97
C LEU A 79 -5.27 6.59 2.64
N ARG A 80 -6.38 6.92 1.94
CA ARG A 80 -7.73 6.68 2.47
C ARG A 80 -8.10 5.20 2.50
N ALA A 81 -7.71 4.42 1.49
CA ALA A 81 -7.98 2.99 1.46
C ALA A 81 -7.25 2.24 2.58
N ALA A 82 -6.05 2.66 2.98
CA ALA A 82 -5.37 2.15 4.16
C ALA A 82 -6.17 2.42 5.45
N GLY A 83 -6.69 3.65 5.62
CA GLY A 83 -7.57 3.99 6.73
C GLY A 83 -8.88 3.18 6.77
N VAL A 84 -9.49 2.91 5.62
CA VAL A 84 -10.62 1.99 5.51
C VAL A 84 -10.22 0.58 5.96
N ALA A 85 -9.08 0.07 5.50
CA ALA A 85 -8.59 -1.26 5.90
C ALA A 85 -8.35 -1.36 7.42
N GLN A 86 -7.78 -0.33 8.03
CA GLN A 86 -7.56 -0.26 9.48
C GLN A 86 -8.88 -0.19 10.27
N THR A 87 -9.88 0.52 9.72
CA THR A 87 -11.24 0.57 10.28
C THR A 87 -11.89 -0.82 10.24
N ILE A 88 -11.81 -1.53 9.11
CA ILE A 88 -12.33 -2.90 8.96
C ILE A 88 -11.62 -3.87 9.90
N ALA A 89 -10.30 -3.73 10.06
CA ALA A 89 -9.51 -4.53 11.00
C ALA A 89 -9.82 -4.25 12.47
N ARG A 90 -10.63 -3.21 12.77
CA ARG A 90 -10.98 -2.75 14.12
C ARG A 90 -9.75 -2.41 14.97
N THR A 91 -8.73 -1.84 14.33
CA THR A 91 -7.49 -1.39 14.99
C THR A 91 -7.29 0.13 14.89
N THR A 92 -8.25 0.87 14.34
CA THR A 92 -8.27 2.34 14.39
C THR A 92 -8.39 2.83 15.83
N ARG A 93 -7.62 3.85 16.19
CA ARG A 93 -7.76 4.57 17.46
C ARG A 93 -8.48 5.91 17.23
N PRO A 94 -9.20 6.46 18.23
CA PRO A 94 -9.91 7.72 18.08
C PRO A 94 -9.02 8.89 17.61
N ASP A 95 -7.76 8.91 18.03
CA ASP A 95 -6.75 9.90 17.64
C ASP A 95 -6.33 9.82 16.16
N PHE A 96 -6.63 8.73 15.46
CA PHE A 96 -6.35 8.59 14.03
C PHE A 96 -7.46 9.20 13.16
N GLY A 97 -8.60 9.57 13.75
CA GLY A 97 -9.74 10.11 13.03
C GLY A 97 -10.49 9.04 12.24
N SER A 98 -11.04 9.42 11.08
CA SER A 98 -11.85 8.55 10.21
C SER A 98 -11.42 8.68 8.76
N TRP A 99 -11.76 7.67 7.95
CA TRP A 99 -11.42 7.66 6.52
C TRP A 99 -12.13 8.73 5.68
N TRP A 100 -13.19 9.35 6.21
CA TRP A 100 -13.85 10.54 5.63
C TRP A 100 -13.33 11.87 6.18
N GLY A 101 -12.49 11.85 7.21
CA GLY A 101 -11.89 13.04 7.83
C GLY A 101 -10.62 13.52 7.15
N GLY A 102 -9.81 14.27 7.92
CA GLY A 102 -8.45 14.66 7.54
C GLY A 102 -7.42 13.55 7.77
N GLU A 103 -6.16 13.81 7.38
CA GLU A 103 -5.04 12.90 7.68
C GLU A 103 -4.94 12.64 9.20
N PRO A 104 -4.67 11.39 9.64
CA PRO A 104 -4.21 10.22 8.88
C PRO A 104 -5.34 9.34 8.31
N PHE A 105 -6.54 9.87 8.11
CA PHE A 105 -7.69 9.17 7.53
C PHE A 105 -8.11 7.89 8.29
N GLY A 106 -7.92 7.83 9.61
CA GLY A 106 -8.25 6.66 10.44
C GLY A 106 -7.21 5.53 10.41
N ASP A 107 -6.07 5.75 9.76
CA ASP A 107 -4.91 4.85 9.71
C ASP A 107 -3.85 5.21 10.76
N ASP A 108 -2.96 4.28 11.13
CA ASP A 108 -1.82 4.58 12.01
C ASP A 108 -0.87 5.59 11.31
N PRO A 109 -0.50 6.71 11.94
CA PRO A 109 0.42 7.69 11.34
C PRO A 109 1.74 7.09 10.85
N ARG A 110 2.23 6.01 11.49
CA ARG A 110 3.43 5.30 11.06
C ARG A 110 3.19 4.50 9.79
N ASP A 111 2.01 3.93 9.63
CA ASP A 111 1.61 3.21 8.43
C ASP A 111 1.50 4.19 7.25
N GLN A 112 0.82 5.32 7.44
CA GLN A 112 0.77 6.44 6.48
C GLN A 112 2.17 6.93 6.07
N TYR A 113 3.08 7.10 7.03
CA TYR A 113 4.45 7.47 6.74
C TYR A 113 5.09 6.48 5.76
N TRP A 114 5.03 5.17 6.04
CA TRP A 114 5.63 4.17 5.15
C TRP A 114 4.95 4.09 3.79
N ILE A 115 3.63 4.27 3.71
CA ILE A 115 2.90 4.35 2.44
C ILE A 115 3.46 5.50 1.59
N ARG A 116 3.60 6.72 2.16
CA ARG A 116 4.17 7.86 1.44
C ARG A 116 5.61 7.60 0.99
N ARG A 117 6.44 6.99 1.84
CA ARG A 117 7.81 6.59 1.45
C ARG A 117 7.82 5.63 0.26
N GLY A 118 6.84 4.73 0.18
CA GLY A 118 6.64 3.85 -0.97
C GLY A 118 6.24 4.60 -2.24
N ILE A 119 5.32 5.56 -2.13
CA ILE A 119 4.88 6.43 -3.23
C ILE A 119 6.08 7.23 -3.78
N GLU A 120 6.80 7.93 -2.89
CA GLU A 120 7.99 8.69 -3.25
C GLU A 120 9.08 7.80 -3.89
N TYR A 121 9.22 6.57 -3.41
CA TYR A 121 10.12 5.60 -4.01
C TYR A 121 9.72 5.29 -5.45
N ALA A 122 8.44 4.96 -5.70
CA ALA A 122 7.95 4.70 -7.06
C ALA A 122 8.17 5.91 -8.00
N ILE A 123 7.89 7.13 -7.53
CA ILE A 123 8.13 8.37 -8.29
C ILE A 123 9.63 8.52 -8.60
N SER A 124 10.51 8.24 -7.65
CA SER A 124 11.96 8.28 -7.86
C SER A 124 12.47 7.26 -8.89
N GLN A 125 11.69 6.21 -9.17
CA GLN A 125 11.97 5.21 -10.20
C GLN A 125 11.32 5.56 -11.56
N GLY A 126 10.67 6.73 -11.67
CA GLY A 126 10.11 7.23 -12.93
C GLY A 126 8.63 6.88 -13.17
N HIS A 127 7.86 6.59 -12.11
CA HIS A 127 6.43 6.27 -12.20
C HIS A 127 5.50 7.43 -11.82
#